data_AF-A0A7W2MHY7-F1
#
_entry.id   AF-A0A7W2MHY7-F1
#
_cell.length_a   1.000
_cell.length_b   1.000
_cell.length_c   1.000
_cell.angle_alpha   90.00
_cell.angle_beta   90.00
_cell.angle_gamma   90.00
#
_symmetry.space_group_name_H-M   'P 1'
#
loop_
_entity.id
_entity.type
_entity.pdbx_description
1 polymer ?
#
loop_
_entity_poly.entity_id
_entity_poly.type
_entity_poly.pdbx_seq_one_letter_code
_entity_poly.pdbx_strand_id
1 'polypeptide(L)'
;MNKIIFSLILAVTSINVAFAAAGNADAGKSKAAMCAACHGADGISVVETYPNLAGQQADYIATQLQAFKSGTRVNATMASMSAGLSEQDMADLAAYFSSLDRSGATASIDGAETDAVAGVAEVAPVAYVANAIAGKSLYELGDPSRNIASCIGCHGKEGNSKVLINPNLANQHAQYIETQLHAFKDKTRINYAMNQFAGAMTDEDIADMGAYFSDTKAVAHVVAKRVATVAVITEEAIAGKAKSAVCSACHGVGGNSVVPMYPKLAGQHAEYTAKQLKEFKSGARENAVMAGMAAALSEQDMAELGAYFASQKPTPGNGKESAFGRKLYFGGDVARGITACIACHGVSGKGIAKAGFPAVANQSVEYLTAQLTSFKAGERYNDRNSMMRNIAKRLKQKDIDALAQFMSSLK
;
A
#
# COMPACT_ATOMS: atom_id res chain seq x y z
N MET A 1 -7.19 -63.67 -42.69
CA MET A 1 -6.54 -63.98 -41.40
C MET A 1 -5.51 -62.90 -41.12
N ASN A 2 -5.60 -62.30 -39.93
CA ASN A 2 -4.56 -61.52 -39.21
C ASN A 2 -4.09 -60.19 -39.79
N LYS A 3 -3.91 -59.09 -39.04
CA LYS A 3 -4.21 -58.70 -37.64
C LYS A 3 -4.07 -57.17 -37.61
N ILE A 4 -5.00 -56.52 -36.92
CA ILE A 4 -5.01 -55.09 -36.60
C ILE A 4 -3.86 -54.76 -35.63
N ILE A 5 -3.06 -53.72 -35.90
CA ILE A 5 -2.22 -53.06 -34.88
C ILE A 5 -2.41 -51.56 -35.01
N PHE A 6 -3.26 -51.01 -34.13
CA PHE A 6 -3.39 -49.59 -33.85
C PHE A 6 -2.23 -49.18 -32.92
N SER A 7 -1.30 -48.35 -33.41
CA SER A 7 -0.30 -47.68 -32.56
C SER A 7 -0.93 -46.44 -31.92
N LEU A 8 -1.42 -46.61 -30.69
CA LEU A 8 -1.85 -45.53 -29.80
C LEU A 8 -0.59 -44.85 -29.22
N ILE A 9 -0.13 -43.77 -29.84
CA ILE A 9 0.89 -42.89 -29.25
C ILE A 9 0.21 -42.08 -28.15
N LEU A 10 0.33 -42.55 -26.91
CA LEU A 10 -0.04 -41.82 -25.71
C LEU A 10 1.01 -40.72 -25.48
N ALA A 11 0.78 -39.54 -26.05
CA ALA A 11 1.54 -38.35 -25.72
C ALA A 11 1.19 -37.94 -24.28
N VAL A 12 1.96 -38.44 -23.32
CA VAL A 12 1.96 -37.94 -21.94
C VAL A 12 2.56 -36.54 -21.99
N THR A 13 1.71 -35.53 -22.17
CA THR A 13 2.07 -34.14 -21.91
C THR A 13 2.26 -34.01 -20.41
N SER A 14 3.51 -34.00 -19.97
CA SER A 14 3.91 -33.62 -18.61
C SER A 14 3.41 -32.20 -18.35
N ILE A 15 2.26 -32.09 -17.69
CA ILE A 15 1.82 -30.82 -17.11
C ILE A 15 2.79 -30.56 -15.96
N ASN A 16 3.84 -29.77 -16.23
CA ASN A 16 4.69 -29.20 -15.19
C ASN A 16 3.85 -28.18 -14.41
N VAL A 17 3.04 -28.68 -13.48
CA VAL A 17 2.54 -27.87 -12.39
C VAL A 17 3.74 -27.64 -11.47
N ALA A 18 4.36 -26.46 -11.57
CA ALA A 18 5.31 -26.01 -10.56
C ALA A 18 4.56 -25.85 -9.23
N PHE A 19 4.50 -26.93 -8.46
CA PHE A 19 4.13 -26.87 -7.06
C PHE A 19 5.22 -26.03 -6.37
N ALA A 20 4.84 -24.92 -5.76
CA ALA A 20 5.72 -24.22 -4.83
C ALA A 20 6.16 -25.26 -3.79
N ALA A 21 7.47 -25.46 -3.66
CA ALA A 21 8.03 -26.40 -2.70
C ALA A 21 7.53 -26.07 -1.30
N ALA A 22 6.79 -27.00 -0.68
CA ALA A 22 6.45 -26.86 0.73
C ALA A 22 7.74 -27.03 1.55
N GLY A 23 8.03 -26.06 2.42
CA GLY A 23 9.23 -26.08 3.26
C GLY A 23 9.13 -27.10 4.39
N ASN A 24 10.23 -27.76 4.70
CA ASN A 24 10.38 -28.66 5.84
C ASN A 24 11.16 -27.96 6.96
N ALA A 25 10.51 -27.70 8.10
CA ALA A 25 11.11 -26.98 9.23
C ALA A 25 12.27 -27.74 9.89
N ASP A 26 12.23 -29.08 9.92
CA ASP A 26 13.33 -29.88 10.49
C ASP A 26 14.57 -29.83 9.60
N ALA A 27 14.37 -29.92 8.27
CA ALA A 27 15.45 -29.72 7.30
C ALA A 27 16.00 -28.29 7.35
N GLY A 28 15.13 -27.31 7.56
CA GLY A 28 15.49 -25.90 7.72
C GLY A 28 16.33 -25.65 8.97
N LYS A 29 16.00 -26.30 10.09
CA LYS A 29 16.75 -26.19 11.36
C LYS A 29 18.21 -26.57 11.19
N SER A 30 18.50 -27.68 10.49
CA SER A 30 19.89 -28.10 10.23
C SER A 30 20.67 -27.08 9.40
N LYS A 31 20.01 -26.43 8.43
CA LYS A 31 20.62 -25.41 7.56
C LYS A 31 20.76 -24.06 8.25
N ALA A 32 19.87 -23.74 9.20
CA ALA A 32 19.85 -22.47 9.91
C ALA A 32 21.08 -22.20 10.79
N ALA A 33 21.89 -23.22 11.09
CA ALA A 33 23.12 -23.10 11.87
C ALA A 33 24.07 -22.03 11.30
N MET A 34 24.18 -21.91 9.97
CA MET A 34 25.03 -20.87 9.35
C MET A 34 24.44 -19.46 9.47
N CYS A 35 23.13 -19.34 9.69
CA CYS A 35 22.43 -18.07 9.83
C CYS A 35 22.55 -17.54 11.26
N ALA A 36 22.67 -18.42 12.25
CA ALA A 36 22.70 -18.11 13.66
C ALA A 36 23.86 -17.19 14.07
N ALA A 37 24.98 -17.22 13.34
CA ALA A 37 26.14 -16.37 13.60
C ALA A 37 25.84 -14.87 13.49
N CYS A 38 24.83 -14.48 12.70
CA CYS A 38 24.41 -13.09 12.54
C CYS A 38 22.99 -12.85 13.04
N HIS A 39 22.08 -13.80 12.85
CA HIS A 39 20.66 -13.64 13.20
C HIS A 39 20.31 -14.23 14.57
N GLY A 40 21.27 -14.77 15.31
CA GLY A 40 21.06 -15.45 16.59
C GLY A 40 20.55 -16.88 16.45
N ALA A 41 20.80 -17.70 17.47
CA ALA A 41 20.44 -19.12 17.48
C ALA A 41 18.93 -19.35 17.32
N ASP A 42 18.12 -18.49 17.94
CA ASP A 42 16.66 -18.53 17.86
C ASP A 42 16.11 -17.60 16.78
N GLY A 43 16.95 -17.10 15.87
CA GLY A 43 16.55 -16.11 14.87
C GLY A 43 16.28 -14.72 15.45
N ILE A 44 16.78 -14.44 16.66
CA ILE A 44 16.76 -13.12 17.30
C ILE A 44 18.20 -12.63 17.43
N SER A 45 18.53 -11.57 16.68
CA SER A 45 19.86 -11.00 16.63
C SER A 45 20.16 -10.19 17.89
N VAL A 46 21.42 -10.20 18.31
CA VAL A 46 21.94 -9.25 19.31
C VAL A 46 22.57 -8.01 18.66
N VAL A 47 22.75 -8.04 17.34
CA VAL A 47 23.28 -6.93 16.53
C VAL A 47 22.12 -6.18 15.91
N GLU A 48 21.97 -4.90 16.23
CA GLU A 48 20.81 -4.09 15.86
C GLU A 48 20.62 -3.86 14.35
N THR A 49 21.70 -3.99 13.56
CA THR A 49 21.62 -3.87 12.09
C THR A 49 21.20 -5.17 11.41
N TYR A 50 21.24 -6.31 12.11
CA TYR A 50 20.81 -7.60 11.58
C TYR A 50 19.37 -7.88 11.97
N PRO A 51 18.49 -8.27 11.03
CA PRO A 51 17.10 -8.48 11.34
C PRO A 51 16.85 -9.73 12.18
N ASN A 52 15.87 -9.64 13.07
CA ASN A 52 15.19 -10.82 13.62
C ASN A 52 14.45 -11.59 12.51
N LEU A 53 14.75 -12.88 12.42
CA LEU A 53 14.10 -13.84 11.51
C LEU A 53 13.00 -14.62 12.22
N ALA A 54 13.06 -14.75 13.54
CA ALA A 54 12.13 -15.51 14.35
C ALA A 54 10.68 -15.08 14.07
N GLY A 55 9.84 -16.07 13.81
CA GLY A 55 8.44 -15.93 13.45
C GLY A 55 8.17 -15.15 12.18
N GLN A 56 9.15 -14.71 11.38
CA GLN A 56 8.86 -13.98 10.14
C GLN A 56 8.09 -14.86 9.14
N GLN A 57 7.28 -14.27 8.25
CA GLN A 57 6.48 -15.07 7.32
C GLN A 57 7.38 -15.90 6.40
N ALA A 58 7.05 -17.19 6.24
CA ALA A 58 7.82 -18.10 5.40
C ALA A 58 7.95 -17.57 3.95
N ASP A 59 6.83 -17.20 3.32
CA ASP A 59 6.84 -16.64 1.96
C ASP A 59 7.70 -15.39 1.84
N TYR A 60 7.68 -14.52 2.87
CA TYR A 60 8.52 -13.33 2.89
C TYR A 60 10.01 -13.70 2.98
N ILE A 61 10.41 -14.61 3.89
CA ILE A 61 11.80 -15.06 4.03
C ILE A 61 12.31 -15.64 2.71
N ALA A 62 11.57 -16.58 2.12
CA ALA A 62 11.93 -17.20 0.85
C ALA A 62 12.07 -16.15 -0.27
N THR A 63 11.12 -15.20 -0.34
CA THR A 63 11.17 -14.09 -1.31
C THR A 63 12.39 -13.20 -1.09
N GLN A 64 12.78 -12.91 0.15
CA GLN A 64 13.96 -12.08 0.42
C GLN A 64 15.27 -12.79 0.06
N LEU A 65 15.40 -14.08 0.38
CA LEU A 65 16.57 -14.89 0.00
C LEU A 65 16.72 -14.94 -1.52
N GLN A 66 15.61 -15.16 -2.25
CA GLN A 66 15.59 -15.12 -3.70
C GLN A 66 15.93 -13.72 -4.25
N ALA A 67 15.47 -12.65 -3.59
CA ALA A 67 15.79 -11.27 -3.97
C ALA A 67 17.29 -10.97 -3.79
N PHE A 68 17.92 -11.45 -2.72
CA PHE A 68 19.37 -11.34 -2.54
C PHE A 68 20.13 -12.17 -3.57
N LYS A 69 19.72 -13.42 -3.80
CA LYS A 69 20.33 -14.31 -4.81
C LYS A 69 20.27 -13.74 -6.23
N SER A 70 19.16 -13.11 -6.59
CA SER A 70 18.97 -12.48 -7.91
C SER A 70 19.57 -11.08 -8.03
N GLY A 71 20.04 -10.48 -6.93
CA GLY A 71 20.50 -9.09 -6.90
C GLY A 71 19.40 -8.03 -6.92
N THR A 72 18.11 -8.42 -6.92
CA THR A 72 16.98 -7.48 -6.83
C THR A 72 16.94 -6.77 -5.47
N ARG A 73 17.50 -7.39 -4.43
CA ARG A 73 17.83 -6.75 -3.15
C ARG A 73 19.34 -6.84 -2.93
N VAL A 74 19.99 -5.70 -2.71
CA VAL A 74 21.46 -5.63 -2.63
C VAL A 74 21.91 -5.61 -1.17
N ASN A 75 22.74 -6.59 -0.79
CA ASN A 75 23.55 -6.60 0.43
C ASN A 75 24.65 -7.65 0.23
N ALA A 76 25.92 -7.26 0.33
CA ALA A 76 27.04 -8.14 -0.03
C ALA A 76 27.09 -9.43 0.81
N THR A 77 26.84 -9.30 2.13
CA THR A 77 26.82 -10.43 3.06
C THR A 77 25.69 -11.39 2.70
N MET A 78 24.45 -10.90 2.60
CA MET A 78 23.30 -11.76 2.30
C MET A 78 23.29 -12.30 0.87
N ALA A 79 23.87 -11.59 -0.11
CA ALA A 79 24.07 -12.10 -1.46
C ALA A 79 24.98 -13.34 -1.44
N SER A 80 26.08 -13.27 -0.68
CA SER A 80 27.01 -14.39 -0.51
C SER A 80 26.35 -15.58 0.18
N MET A 81 25.59 -15.32 1.25
CA MET A 81 24.84 -16.37 1.96
C MET A 81 23.74 -17.01 1.10
N SER A 82 23.08 -16.23 0.24
CA SER A 82 21.95 -16.72 -0.56
C SER A 82 22.38 -17.39 -1.87
N ALA A 83 23.59 -17.14 -2.36
CA ALA A 83 24.09 -17.64 -3.64
C ALA A 83 24.06 -19.18 -3.72
N GLY A 84 24.41 -19.86 -2.62
CA GLY A 84 24.48 -21.31 -2.52
C GLY A 84 23.16 -22.02 -2.23
N LEU A 85 22.08 -21.28 -1.92
CA LEU A 85 20.80 -21.88 -1.53
C LEU A 85 19.98 -22.31 -2.74
N SER A 86 19.47 -23.54 -2.74
CA SER A 86 18.41 -23.97 -3.65
C SER A 86 17.05 -23.39 -3.25
N GLU A 87 16.05 -23.48 -4.14
CA GLU A 87 14.68 -23.06 -3.82
C GLU A 87 14.10 -23.85 -2.64
N GLN A 88 14.42 -25.15 -2.55
CA GLN A 88 14.02 -25.99 -1.41
C GLN A 88 14.74 -25.56 -0.12
N ASP A 89 16.02 -25.19 -0.17
CA ASP A 89 16.73 -24.69 1.01
C ASP A 89 16.08 -23.41 1.54
N MET A 90 15.71 -22.49 0.64
CA MET A 90 15.01 -21.26 1.02
C MET A 90 13.65 -21.55 1.63
N ALA A 91 12.89 -22.50 1.06
CA ALA A 91 11.59 -22.92 1.60
C ALA A 91 11.73 -23.57 2.98
N ASP A 92 12.73 -24.44 3.18
CA ASP A 92 13.00 -25.10 4.46
C ASP A 92 13.41 -24.10 5.55
N LEU A 93 14.36 -23.21 5.25
CA LEU A 93 14.79 -22.13 6.15
C LEU A 93 13.62 -21.21 6.51
N ALA A 94 12.80 -20.86 5.53
CA ALA A 94 11.59 -20.06 5.71
C ALA A 94 10.58 -20.75 6.64
N ALA A 95 10.33 -22.04 6.45
CA ALA A 95 9.45 -22.83 7.31
C ALA A 95 9.99 -22.87 8.75
N TYR A 96 11.30 -23.13 8.93
CA TYR A 96 11.94 -23.14 10.24
C TYR A 96 11.81 -21.81 10.98
N PHE A 97 12.32 -20.71 10.42
CA PHE A 97 12.28 -19.42 11.11
C PHE A 97 10.86 -18.91 11.35
N SER A 98 9.91 -19.19 10.46
CA SER A 98 8.51 -18.82 10.66
C SER A 98 7.85 -19.54 11.85
N SER A 99 8.39 -20.67 12.26
CA SER A 99 7.88 -21.46 13.39
C SER A 99 8.38 -20.97 14.75
N LEU A 100 9.42 -20.12 14.78
CA LEU A 100 10.04 -19.63 16.01
C LEU A 100 9.23 -18.48 16.64
N ASP A 101 9.37 -18.32 17.95
CA ASP A 101 8.68 -17.28 18.72
C ASP A 101 9.34 -15.89 18.54
N ARG A 102 8.51 -14.84 18.47
CA ARG A 102 8.96 -13.46 18.20
C ARG A 102 9.20 -12.61 19.45
N SER A 103 8.97 -13.15 20.64
CA SER A 103 8.84 -12.35 21.86
C SER A 103 10.15 -11.79 22.39
N GLY A 104 11.31 -12.29 21.94
CA GLY A 104 12.61 -11.81 22.41
C GLY A 104 12.80 -11.87 23.92
N ALA A 105 11.94 -12.62 24.64
CA ALA A 105 11.98 -12.72 26.08
C ALA A 105 13.27 -13.46 26.47
N THR A 106 14.21 -12.72 27.06
CA THR A 106 15.45 -13.27 27.58
C THR A 106 15.15 -14.21 28.74
N ALA A 107 15.64 -15.45 28.66
CA ALA A 107 15.96 -16.18 29.87
C ALA A 107 17.13 -15.43 30.53
N SER A 108 16.85 -14.88 31.71
CA SER A 108 17.77 -14.17 32.59
C SER A 108 19.11 -14.87 32.77
N ILE A 109 20.21 -14.11 32.69
CA ILE A 109 21.40 -14.35 33.52
C ILE A 109 21.80 -13.03 34.18
N ASP A 110 22.02 -13.13 35.48
CA ASP A 110 22.15 -12.08 36.50
C ASP A 110 23.22 -11.00 36.25
N GLY A 111 22.84 -9.77 36.60
CA GLY A 111 23.59 -8.91 37.54
C GLY A 111 24.89 -8.24 37.08
N ALA A 112 24.84 -6.94 36.83
CA ALA A 112 25.69 -5.94 37.50
C ALA A 112 25.31 -4.51 37.04
N GLU A 113 24.82 -3.70 37.98
CA GLU A 113 24.80 -2.24 37.88
C GLU A 113 26.24 -1.70 37.96
N THR A 114 26.56 -0.68 37.18
CA THR A 114 27.62 0.29 37.55
C THR A 114 27.23 1.69 37.14
N ASP A 115 27.42 2.59 38.09
CA ASP A 115 26.99 3.98 38.15
C ASP A 115 27.53 4.89 37.03
N ALA A 116 26.71 5.90 36.73
CA ALA A 116 27.05 7.04 35.90
C ALA A 116 28.05 7.97 36.60
N VAL A 117 29.00 8.51 35.82
CA VAL A 117 29.71 9.74 36.19
C VAL A 117 29.56 10.76 35.07
N ALA A 118 29.07 11.94 35.43
CA ALA A 118 28.84 13.07 34.55
C ALA A 118 30.17 13.73 34.13
N GLY A 119 30.26 14.11 32.85
CA GLY A 119 31.27 15.00 32.30
C GLY A 119 30.64 15.90 31.23
N VAL A 120 30.91 17.19 31.31
CA VAL A 120 30.10 18.29 30.72
C VAL A 120 30.50 18.59 29.27
N ALA A 121 29.48 18.55 28.41
CA ALA A 121 29.21 19.25 27.14
C ALA A 121 30.33 19.85 26.26
N GLU A 122 30.35 19.38 25.01
CA GLU A 122 30.54 20.21 23.81
C GLU A 122 29.21 20.15 23.02
N VAL A 123 28.66 21.31 22.63
CA VAL A 123 27.29 21.40 22.07
C VAL A 123 27.30 21.01 20.58
N ALA A 124 27.11 19.71 20.33
CA ALA A 124 26.67 19.19 19.04
C ALA A 124 25.17 19.51 18.83
N PRO A 125 24.69 19.67 17.57
CA PRO A 125 23.26 19.85 17.31
C PRO A 125 22.48 18.72 17.99
N VAL A 126 21.44 19.09 18.72
CA VAL A 126 20.64 18.16 19.54
C VAL A 126 20.16 17.03 18.62
N ALA A 127 20.71 15.82 18.81
CA ALA A 127 20.25 14.64 18.11
C ALA A 127 18.75 14.48 18.40
N TYR A 128 17.94 14.36 17.35
CA TYR A 128 16.51 14.14 17.49
C TYR A 128 16.27 12.90 18.37
N VAL A 129 15.46 13.04 19.41
CA VAL A 129 15.09 11.92 20.28
C VAL A 129 13.86 11.25 19.70
N ALA A 130 14.03 10.03 19.20
CA ALA A 130 12.96 9.25 18.61
C ALA A 130 11.78 9.04 19.56
N ASN A 131 10.56 9.12 19.03
CA ASN A 131 9.30 9.08 19.76
C ASN A 131 8.41 7.94 19.25
N ALA A 132 8.36 6.86 20.03
CA ALA A 132 7.54 5.68 19.72
C ALA A 132 6.03 5.98 19.61
N ILE A 133 5.52 7.03 20.27
CA ILE A 133 4.10 7.44 20.17
C ILE A 133 3.83 8.12 18.82
N ALA A 134 4.75 8.97 18.37
CA ALA A 134 4.69 9.59 17.06
C ALA A 134 4.81 8.52 15.96
N GLY A 135 5.75 7.58 16.11
CA GLY A 135 5.89 6.41 15.24
C GLY A 135 4.62 5.57 15.17
N LYS A 136 3.99 5.26 16.32
CA LYS A 136 2.70 4.58 16.39
C LYS A 136 1.61 5.34 15.64
N SER A 137 1.54 6.66 15.81
CA SER A 137 0.54 7.49 15.13
C SER A 137 0.73 7.46 13.61
N LEU A 138 1.95 7.62 13.13
CA LEU A 138 2.25 7.54 11.70
C LEU A 138 1.96 6.13 11.16
N TYR A 139 2.24 5.08 11.93
CA TYR A 139 1.97 3.70 11.56
C TYR A 139 0.47 3.41 11.40
N GLU A 140 -0.34 3.79 12.39
CA GLU A 140 -1.77 3.47 12.44
C GLU A 140 -2.59 4.39 11.54
N LEU A 141 -2.18 5.67 11.44
CA LEU A 141 -2.97 6.70 10.81
C LEU A 141 -2.38 7.12 9.47
N GLY A 142 -1.06 7.07 9.30
CA GLY A 142 -0.37 7.71 8.18
C GLY A 142 -0.50 9.23 8.21
N ASP A 143 0.08 9.88 7.21
CA ASP A 143 -0.07 11.30 6.94
C ASP A 143 -0.49 11.54 5.47
N PRO A 144 -1.80 11.62 5.21
CA PRO A 144 -2.31 11.87 3.86
C PRO A 144 -1.84 13.20 3.26
N SER A 145 -1.51 14.21 4.08
CA SER A 145 -1.06 15.52 3.59
C SER A 145 0.32 15.43 2.93
N ARG A 146 1.13 14.47 3.39
CA ARG A 146 2.46 14.15 2.86
C ARG A 146 2.46 12.91 1.95
N ASN A 147 1.29 12.36 1.62
CA ASN A 147 1.15 11.11 0.84
C ASN A 147 1.75 9.88 1.55
N ILE A 148 1.80 9.89 2.88
CA ILE A 148 2.16 8.74 3.70
C ILE A 148 0.86 8.03 4.08
N ALA A 149 0.67 6.80 3.61
CA ALA A 149 -0.51 6.05 4.02
C ALA A 149 -0.32 5.36 5.37
N SER A 150 -1.41 4.91 5.97
CA SER A 150 -1.31 4.08 7.16
C SER A 150 -0.67 2.73 6.83
N CYS A 151 0.39 2.41 7.56
CA CYS A 151 1.16 1.19 7.36
C CYS A 151 0.40 -0.05 7.89
N ILE A 152 -0.44 0.14 8.92
CA ILE A 152 -1.26 -0.91 9.57
C ILE A 152 -2.11 -1.71 8.57
N GLY A 153 -2.58 -1.09 7.48
CA GLY A 153 -3.41 -1.76 6.48
C GLY A 153 -2.69 -2.88 5.74
N CYS A 154 -1.35 -2.85 5.67
CA CYS A 154 -0.53 -3.88 5.05
C CYS A 154 0.26 -4.70 6.08
N HIS A 155 0.81 -4.03 7.10
CA HIS A 155 1.70 -4.66 8.09
C HIS A 155 0.97 -5.18 9.34
N GLY A 156 -0.36 -5.02 9.43
CA GLY A 156 -1.19 -5.60 10.48
C GLY A 156 -1.12 -4.85 11.81
N LYS A 157 -1.90 -5.27 12.79
CA LYS A 157 -1.93 -4.59 14.10
C LYS A 157 -0.54 -4.68 14.75
N GLU A 158 0.00 -3.56 15.22
CA GLU A 158 1.32 -3.50 15.89
C GLU A 158 2.47 -4.06 15.05
N GLY A 159 2.38 -4.02 13.71
CA GLY A 159 3.39 -4.61 12.84
C GLY A 159 3.33 -6.14 12.71
N ASN A 160 2.31 -6.79 13.26
CA ASN A 160 2.09 -8.24 13.14
C ASN A 160 1.22 -8.54 11.92
N SER A 161 1.86 -8.71 10.75
CA SER A 161 1.13 -8.96 9.52
C SER A 161 0.57 -10.37 9.46
N LYS A 162 -0.69 -10.48 9.06
CA LYS A 162 -1.33 -11.77 8.73
C LYS A 162 -1.23 -12.12 7.25
N VAL A 163 -0.70 -11.20 6.43
CA VAL A 163 -0.53 -11.41 4.99
C VAL A 163 0.87 -11.98 4.76
N LEU A 164 0.97 -13.17 4.16
CA LEU A 164 2.23 -13.93 4.07
C LEU A 164 3.35 -13.18 3.32
N ILE A 165 3.02 -12.32 2.36
CA ILE A 165 4.00 -11.56 1.60
C ILE A 165 4.46 -10.26 2.29
N ASN A 166 3.73 -9.81 3.31
CA ASN A 166 4.05 -8.59 4.03
C ASN A 166 4.87 -8.93 5.27
N PRO A 167 6.02 -8.26 5.50
CA PRO A 167 6.85 -8.58 6.65
C PRO A 167 6.17 -8.21 7.95
N ASN A 168 6.48 -8.99 8.97
CA ASN A 168 6.31 -8.63 10.36
C ASN A 168 7.39 -7.61 10.76
N LEU A 169 6.95 -6.56 11.43
CA LEU A 169 7.77 -5.42 11.87
C LEU A 169 7.88 -5.34 13.40
N ALA A 170 6.95 -5.98 14.13
CA ALA A 170 6.95 -5.99 15.59
C ALA A 170 8.24 -6.58 16.17
N ASN A 171 8.77 -5.98 17.23
CA ASN A 171 10.00 -6.39 17.94
C ASN A 171 11.21 -6.49 17.01
N GLN A 172 11.25 -5.67 15.97
CA GLN A 172 12.40 -5.59 15.10
C GLN A 172 13.33 -4.48 15.58
N HIS A 173 14.65 -4.64 15.38
CA HIS A 173 15.60 -3.62 15.80
C HIS A 173 15.32 -2.29 15.12
N ALA A 174 15.34 -1.21 15.91
CA ALA A 174 15.13 0.15 15.43
C ALA A 174 16.10 0.48 14.29
N GLN A 175 17.40 0.21 14.49
CA GLN A 175 18.43 0.49 13.49
C GLN A 175 18.22 -0.30 12.18
N TYR A 176 17.76 -1.55 12.25
CA TYR A 176 17.40 -2.31 11.04
C TYR A 176 16.20 -1.67 10.32
N ILE A 177 15.13 -1.33 11.04
CA ILE A 177 13.94 -0.67 10.47
C ILE A 177 14.34 0.63 9.78
N GLU A 178 15.10 1.48 10.45
CA GLU A 178 15.59 2.75 9.93
C GLU A 178 16.43 2.53 8.66
N THR A 179 17.38 1.60 8.71
CA THR A 179 18.20 1.23 7.54
C THR A 179 17.34 0.80 6.35
N GLN A 180 16.29 0.00 6.59
CA GLN A 180 15.41 -0.44 5.50
C GLN A 180 14.56 0.72 4.95
N LEU A 181 14.06 1.60 5.80
CA LEU A 181 13.26 2.75 5.38
C LEU A 181 14.11 3.75 4.59
N HIS A 182 15.35 4.04 5.02
CA HIS A 182 16.31 4.82 4.23
C HIS A 182 16.59 4.16 2.88
N ALA A 183 16.83 2.84 2.85
CA ALA A 183 17.06 2.14 1.59
C ALA A 183 15.85 2.23 0.62
N PHE A 184 14.61 2.24 1.14
CA PHE A 184 13.42 2.48 0.33
C PHE A 184 13.28 3.96 -0.08
N LYS A 185 13.59 4.92 0.80
CA LYS A 185 13.59 6.35 0.51
C LYS A 185 14.57 6.69 -0.61
N ASP A 186 15.77 6.13 -0.54
CA ASP A 186 16.86 6.33 -1.52
C ASP A 186 16.75 5.42 -2.74
N LYS A 187 15.76 4.52 -2.77
CA LYS A 187 15.51 3.54 -3.84
C LYS A 187 16.68 2.58 -4.09
N THR A 188 17.56 2.39 -3.12
CA THR A 188 18.57 1.32 -3.14
C THR A 188 17.95 -0.04 -2.81
N ARG A 189 16.76 -0.04 -2.18
CA ARG A 189 15.85 -1.20 -2.08
C ARG A 189 14.57 -0.91 -2.87
N ILE A 190 14.21 -1.80 -3.80
CA ILE A 190 13.09 -1.58 -4.71
C ILE A 190 11.83 -2.29 -4.21
N ASN A 191 10.79 -1.51 -3.93
CA ASN A 191 9.41 -1.95 -3.77
C ASN A 191 8.48 -0.76 -3.99
N TYR A 192 7.62 -0.83 -5.00
CA TYR A 192 6.81 0.32 -5.44
C TYR A 192 6.08 1.03 -4.30
N ALA A 193 5.36 0.28 -3.47
CA ALA A 193 4.59 0.84 -2.36
C ALA A 193 5.50 1.42 -1.27
N MET A 194 6.54 0.69 -0.86
CA MET A 194 7.44 1.16 0.20
C MET A 194 8.29 2.36 -0.24
N ASN A 195 8.74 2.41 -1.50
CA ASN A 195 9.46 3.57 -2.04
C ASN A 195 8.57 4.82 -2.03
N GLN A 196 7.27 4.69 -2.33
CA GLN A 196 6.32 5.80 -2.27
C GLN A 196 6.18 6.35 -0.83
N PHE A 197 6.02 5.46 0.15
CA PHE A 197 5.80 5.87 1.54
C PHE A 197 7.06 6.38 2.22
N ALA A 198 8.15 5.62 2.15
CA ALA A 198 9.43 6.03 2.74
C ALA A 198 9.99 7.28 2.05
N GLY A 199 9.75 7.45 0.76
CA GLY A 199 10.15 8.65 0.02
C GLY A 199 9.48 9.94 0.50
N ALA A 200 8.37 9.85 1.23
CA ALA A 200 7.66 10.99 1.80
C ALA A 200 7.99 11.23 3.29
N MET A 201 8.73 10.32 3.93
CA MET A 201 9.10 10.40 5.35
C MET A 201 10.32 11.31 5.57
N THR A 202 10.29 12.11 6.64
CA THR A 202 11.48 12.80 7.16
C THR A 202 12.37 11.81 7.90
N ASP A 203 13.58 12.24 8.26
CA ASP A 203 14.48 11.38 9.03
C ASP A 203 13.97 11.21 10.48
N GLU A 204 13.24 12.21 11.02
CA GLU A 204 12.53 12.06 12.29
C GLU A 204 11.42 11.01 12.21
N ASP A 205 10.60 11.01 11.14
CA ASP A 205 9.55 9.99 10.96
C ASP A 205 10.15 8.56 10.93
N ILE A 206 11.34 8.42 10.33
CA ILE A 206 12.04 7.14 10.22
C ILE A 206 12.56 6.69 11.58
N ALA A 207 13.18 7.59 12.35
CA ALA A 207 13.64 7.33 13.71
C ALA A 207 12.46 6.97 14.65
N ASP A 208 11.35 7.72 14.56
CA ASP A 208 10.11 7.44 15.30
C ASP A 208 9.56 6.05 14.99
N MET A 209 9.62 5.63 13.72
CA MET A 209 9.18 4.32 13.29
C MET A 209 10.09 3.20 13.82
N GLY A 210 11.41 3.44 13.85
CA GLY A 210 12.38 2.56 14.49
C GLY A 210 12.05 2.34 15.97
N ALA A 211 11.87 3.44 16.72
CA ALA A 211 11.52 3.42 18.14
C ALA A 211 10.16 2.76 18.42
N TYR A 212 9.19 2.90 17.52
CA TYR A 212 7.89 2.23 17.66
C TYR A 212 8.01 0.70 17.55
N PHE A 213 8.77 0.21 16.57
CA PHE A 213 8.83 -1.23 16.28
C PHE A 213 9.78 -2.01 17.17
N SER A 214 10.74 -1.35 17.84
CA SER A 214 11.61 -2.00 18.82
C SER A 214 10.84 -2.53 20.03
N ASP A 215 9.81 -1.81 20.48
CA ASP A 215 8.88 -2.27 21.52
C ASP A 215 7.47 -1.73 21.28
N THR A 216 6.69 -2.46 20.48
CA THR A 216 5.30 -2.08 20.19
C THR A 216 4.39 -2.19 21.43
N LYS A 217 4.80 -2.98 22.45
CA LYS A 217 4.01 -3.20 23.66
C LYS A 217 4.11 -2.00 24.61
N ALA A 218 5.27 -1.36 24.70
CA ALA A 218 5.49 -0.17 25.54
C ALA A 218 4.43 0.92 25.27
N VAL A 219 4.04 1.11 24.01
CA VAL A 219 3.04 2.10 23.59
C VAL A 219 1.68 1.49 23.23
N ALA A 220 1.41 0.22 23.56
CA ALA A 220 0.15 -0.45 23.20
C ALA A 220 -1.09 0.25 23.80
N HIS A 221 -0.97 0.78 25.02
CA HIS A 221 -2.03 1.50 25.74
C HIS A 221 -2.35 2.88 25.15
N VAL A 222 -1.43 3.46 24.35
CA VAL A 222 -1.61 4.78 23.76
C VAL A 222 -2.56 4.67 22.56
N VAL A 223 -3.71 5.33 22.62
CA VAL A 223 -4.63 5.39 21.48
C VAL A 223 -4.21 6.54 20.57
N ALA A 224 -3.70 6.22 19.37
CA ALA A 224 -3.40 7.23 18.36
C ALA A 224 -4.72 7.89 17.92
N LYS A 225 -4.91 9.16 18.31
CA LYS A 225 -6.05 9.96 17.85
C LYS A 225 -5.59 10.81 16.71
N ARG A 226 -6.24 10.68 15.54
CA ARG A 226 -6.18 11.76 14.54
C ARG A 226 -6.73 13.00 15.22
N VAL A 227 -5.88 13.99 15.44
CA VAL A 227 -6.36 15.36 15.54
C VAL A 227 -6.91 15.64 14.15
N ALA A 228 -8.23 15.49 14.00
CA ALA A 228 -8.88 15.97 12.80
C ALA A 228 -8.53 17.44 12.74
N THR A 229 -7.71 17.85 11.78
CA THR A 229 -7.82 19.20 11.27
C THR A 229 -9.28 19.31 10.92
N VAL A 230 -10.03 20.08 11.72
CA VAL A 230 -11.40 20.44 11.38
C VAL A 230 -11.30 20.88 9.93
N ALA A 231 -12.01 20.19 9.02
CA ALA A 231 -12.06 20.61 7.64
C ALA A 231 -12.45 22.09 7.73
N VAL A 232 -11.49 22.97 7.42
CA VAL A 232 -11.71 24.41 7.53
C VAL A 232 -12.91 24.64 6.64
N ILE A 233 -14.06 24.95 7.23
CA ILE A 233 -15.24 25.32 6.46
C ILE A 233 -14.87 26.69 5.91
N THR A 234 -14.29 26.70 4.71
CA THR A 234 -13.90 27.93 4.04
C THR A 234 -15.15 28.66 3.58
N GLU A 235 -15.04 29.96 3.35
CA GLU A 235 -16.15 30.74 2.80
C GLU A 235 -16.65 30.15 1.46
N GLU A 236 -15.73 29.63 0.64
CA GLU A 236 -16.05 28.95 -0.61
C GLU A 236 -16.87 27.67 -0.40
N ALA A 237 -16.59 26.88 0.65
CA ALA A 237 -17.37 25.69 0.96
C ALA A 237 -18.80 26.04 1.44
N ILE A 238 -18.96 27.16 2.15
CA ILE A 238 -20.28 27.66 2.58
C ILE A 238 -21.08 28.14 1.37
N ALA A 239 -20.48 28.94 0.50
CA ALA A 239 -21.11 29.44 -0.72
C ALA A 239 -21.48 28.28 -1.66
N GLY A 240 -20.58 27.30 -1.81
CA GLY A 240 -20.80 26.09 -2.59
C GLY A 240 -21.96 25.23 -2.08
N LYS A 241 -22.20 25.19 -0.76
CA LYS A 241 -23.34 24.45 -0.17
C LYS A 241 -24.67 24.96 -0.72
N ALA A 242 -24.86 26.27 -0.76
CA ALA A 242 -26.10 26.87 -1.28
C ALA A 242 -26.30 26.54 -2.78
N LYS A 243 -25.21 26.62 -3.56
CA LYS A 243 -25.20 26.32 -5.01
C LYS A 243 -25.43 24.84 -5.31
N SER A 244 -25.03 23.95 -4.40
CA SER A 244 -25.12 22.49 -4.59
C SER A 244 -26.54 21.92 -4.55
N ALA A 245 -27.54 22.72 -4.15
CA ALA A 245 -28.91 22.25 -3.93
C ALA A 245 -29.47 21.50 -5.14
N VAL A 246 -29.28 22.04 -6.36
CA VAL A 246 -29.75 21.41 -7.60
C VAL A 246 -28.99 20.10 -7.93
N CYS A 247 -27.72 20.00 -7.54
CA CYS A 247 -26.89 18.81 -7.77
C CYS A 247 -27.38 17.61 -6.96
N SER A 248 -27.94 17.86 -5.78
CA SER A 248 -28.38 16.82 -4.83
C SER A 248 -29.51 15.94 -5.38
N ALA A 249 -30.27 16.43 -6.35
CA ALA A 249 -31.36 15.68 -6.99
C ALA A 249 -30.87 14.38 -7.67
N CYS A 250 -29.64 14.38 -8.21
CA CYS A 250 -29.03 13.20 -8.82
C CYS A 250 -27.85 12.66 -8.00
N HIS A 251 -27.01 13.55 -7.49
CA HIS A 251 -25.81 13.16 -6.76
C HIS A 251 -26.05 12.90 -5.27
N GLY A 252 -27.30 13.00 -4.81
CA GLY A 252 -27.68 12.79 -3.41
C GLY A 252 -27.28 13.94 -2.49
N VAL A 253 -27.84 13.94 -1.29
CA VAL A 253 -27.55 14.93 -0.25
C VAL A 253 -26.05 14.88 0.09
N GLY A 254 -25.39 16.04 0.06
CA GLY A 254 -23.94 16.13 0.27
C GLY A 254 -23.11 15.43 -0.80
N GLY A 255 -23.67 15.10 -1.96
CA GLY A 255 -22.95 14.40 -3.04
C GLY A 255 -22.79 12.90 -2.79
N ASN A 256 -23.58 12.30 -1.90
CA ASN A 256 -23.62 10.86 -1.68
C ASN A 256 -24.80 10.22 -2.43
N SER A 257 -24.62 9.90 -3.71
CA SER A 257 -25.70 9.34 -4.52
C SER A 257 -26.08 7.93 -4.06
N VAL A 258 -27.38 7.67 -4.01
CA VAL A 258 -27.96 6.33 -3.76
C VAL A 258 -28.26 5.58 -5.05
N VAL A 259 -28.22 6.26 -6.21
CA VAL A 259 -28.42 5.66 -7.52
C VAL A 259 -27.04 5.32 -8.09
N PRO A 260 -26.69 4.04 -8.29
CA PRO A 260 -25.31 3.67 -8.60
C PRO A 260 -24.76 4.23 -9.91
N MET A 261 -25.61 4.59 -10.87
CA MET A 261 -25.16 5.20 -12.12
C MET A 261 -24.67 6.65 -11.95
N TYR A 262 -25.14 7.36 -10.93
CA TYR A 262 -24.68 8.72 -10.65
C TYR A 262 -23.45 8.68 -9.74
N PRO A 263 -22.36 9.39 -10.09
CA PRO A 263 -21.17 9.37 -9.26
C PRO A 263 -21.42 10.05 -7.92
N LYS A 264 -20.83 9.50 -6.88
CA LYS A 264 -20.61 10.21 -5.63
C LYS A 264 -19.58 11.33 -5.84
N LEU A 265 -19.89 12.50 -5.31
CA LEU A 265 -19.05 13.70 -5.32
C LEU A 265 -18.41 13.95 -3.94
N ALA A 266 -19.02 13.43 -2.87
CA ALA A 266 -18.53 13.60 -1.50
C ALA A 266 -17.07 13.13 -1.36
N GLY A 267 -16.22 13.98 -0.80
CA GLY A 267 -14.80 13.75 -0.58
C GLY A 267 -13.93 13.72 -1.85
N GLN A 268 -14.50 14.04 -3.02
CA GLN A 268 -13.70 14.25 -4.23
C GLN A 268 -12.91 15.55 -4.13
N HIS A 269 -11.73 15.62 -4.75
CA HIS A 269 -10.88 16.82 -4.68
C HIS A 269 -11.56 18.02 -5.35
N ALA A 270 -11.47 19.20 -4.71
CA ALA A 270 -12.13 20.42 -5.16
C ALA A 270 -11.72 20.79 -6.60
N GLU A 271 -10.43 20.80 -6.89
CA GLU A 271 -9.90 21.12 -8.22
C GLU A 271 -10.31 20.08 -9.28
N TYR A 272 -10.41 18.80 -8.91
CA TYR A 272 -10.89 17.78 -9.84
C TYR A 272 -12.36 18.01 -10.18
N THR A 273 -13.21 18.26 -9.18
CA THR A 273 -14.64 18.57 -9.38
C THR A 273 -14.82 19.82 -10.25
N ALA A 274 -14.11 20.91 -9.94
CA ALA A 274 -14.14 22.14 -10.72
C ALA A 274 -13.68 21.90 -12.17
N LYS A 275 -12.58 21.16 -12.37
CA LYS A 275 -12.12 20.75 -13.70
C LYS A 275 -13.20 19.98 -14.47
N GLN A 276 -13.87 19.02 -13.83
CA GLN A 276 -14.90 18.23 -14.51
C GLN A 276 -16.10 19.09 -14.93
N LEU A 277 -16.57 20.00 -14.06
CA LEU A 277 -17.64 20.95 -14.41
C LEU A 277 -17.25 21.85 -15.58
N LYS A 278 -16.02 22.37 -15.58
CA LYS A 278 -15.48 23.19 -16.67
C LYS A 278 -15.44 22.43 -17.99
N GLU A 279 -15.04 21.16 -17.95
CA GLU A 279 -14.94 20.31 -19.15
C GLU A 279 -16.30 19.85 -19.66
N PHE A 280 -17.30 19.66 -18.79
CA PHE A 280 -18.68 19.46 -19.22
C PHE A 280 -19.24 20.72 -19.89
N LYS A 281 -18.96 21.91 -19.34
CA LYS A 281 -19.40 23.19 -19.91
C LYS A 281 -18.79 23.44 -21.29
N SER A 282 -17.51 23.13 -21.48
CA SER A 282 -16.81 23.35 -22.76
C SER A 282 -17.01 22.23 -23.79
N GLY A 283 -17.60 21.10 -23.40
CA GLY A 283 -17.69 19.91 -24.25
C GLY A 283 -16.40 19.07 -24.31
N ALA A 284 -15.34 19.46 -23.60
CA ALA A 284 -14.12 18.65 -23.50
C ALA A 284 -14.36 17.30 -22.79
N ARG A 285 -15.41 17.22 -21.96
CA ARG A 285 -15.98 15.96 -21.46
C ARG A 285 -17.44 15.91 -21.86
N GLU A 286 -17.79 14.98 -22.75
CA GLU A 286 -19.15 14.89 -23.26
C GLU A 286 -20.10 14.20 -22.26
N ASN A 287 -21.20 14.88 -21.93
CA ASN A 287 -22.39 14.32 -21.29
C ASN A 287 -23.51 15.37 -21.38
N ALA A 288 -24.56 15.11 -22.15
CA ALA A 288 -25.61 16.11 -22.42
C ALA A 288 -26.28 16.65 -21.14
N VAL A 289 -26.51 15.78 -20.15
CA VAL A 289 -27.12 16.16 -18.86
C VAL A 289 -26.21 17.11 -18.10
N MET A 290 -24.95 16.72 -17.89
CA MET A 290 -24.00 17.56 -17.14
C MET A 290 -23.58 18.82 -17.91
N ALA A 291 -23.57 18.81 -19.24
CA ALA A 291 -23.36 20.01 -20.04
C ALA A 291 -24.46 21.05 -19.77
N GLY A 292 -25.73 20.62 -19.73
CA GLY A 292 -26.85 21.50 -19.34
C GLY A 292 -26.72 22.03 -17.91
N MET A 293 -26.36 21.15 -16.95
CA MET A 293 -26.15 21.56 -15.56
C MET A 293 -24.97 22.53 -15.38
N ALA A 294 -23.92 22.40 -16.17
CA ALA A 294 -22.72 23.22 -16.07
C ALA A 294 -22.80 24.54 -16.88
N ALA A 295 -23.75 24.65 -17.82
CA ALA A 295 -23.83 25.77 -18.76
C ALA A 295 -23.89 27.15 -18.06
N ALA A 296 -24.68 27.26 -17.00
CA ALA A 296 -24.89 28.51 -16.26
C ALA A 296 -23.83 28.78 -15.18
N LEU A 297 -22.96 27.82 -14.85
CA LEU A 297 -21.99 27.97 -13.78
C LEU A 297 -20.83 28.88 -14.21
N SER A 298 -20.48 29.86 -13.38
CA SER A 298 -19.21 30.59 -13.49
C SER A 298 -18.04 29.73 -13.01
N GLU A 299 -16.80 30.13 -13.32
CA GLU A 299 -15.63 29.42 -12.79
C GLU A 299 -15.57 29.47 -11.24
N GLN A 300 -16.03 30.58 -10.66
CA GLN A 300 -16.17 30.72 -9.21
C GLN A 300 -17.19 29.72 -8.65
N ASP A 301 -18.37 29.57 -9.27
CA ASP A 301 -19.36 28.59 -8.84
C ASP A 301 -18.79 27.17 -8.86
N MET A 302 -18.01 26.83 -9.89
CA MET A 302 -17.38 25.51 -10.01
C MET A 302 -16.34 25.26 -8.91
N ALA A 303 -15.55 26.29 -8.57
CA ALA A 303 -14.57 26.21 -7.49
C ALA A 303 -15.25 26.01 -6.12
N GLU A 304 -16.30 26.79 -5.83
CA GLU A 304 -17.06 26.71 -4.59
C GLU A 304 -17.81 25.37 -4.46
N LEU A 305 -18.45 24.88 -5.54
CA LEU A 305 -19.04 23.54 -5.58
C LEU A 305 -17.99 22.45 -5.33
N GLY A 306 -16.80 22.62 -5.91
CA GLY A 306 -15.66 21.75 -5.66
C GLY A 306 -15.26 21.73 -4.19
N ALA A 307 -15.10 22.91 -3.56
CA ALA A 307 -14.77 23.06 -2.15
C ALA A 307 -15.84 22.42 -1.25
N TYR A 308 -17.12 22.66 -1.56
CA TYR A 308 -18.23 22.07 -0.82
C TYR A 308 -18.19 20.54 -0.87
N PHE A 309 -18.16 19.91 -2.05
CA PHE A 309 -18.18 18.45 -2.14
C PHE A 309 -16.92 17.79 -1.56
N ALA A 310 -15.76 18.45 -1.66
CA ALA A 310 -14.52 17.98 -1.03
C ALA A 310 -14.63 17.92 0.50
N SER A 311 -15.39 18.83 1.11
CA SER A 311 -15.62 18.84 2.56
C SER A 311 -16.63 17.79 3.03
N GLN A 312 -17.40 17.18 2.12
CA GLN A 312 -18.44 16.21 2.49
C GLN A 312 -17.84 14.85 2.81
N LYS A 313 -18.40 14.17 3.82
CA LYS A 313 -18.01 12.81 4.20
C LYS A 313 -18.55 11.79 3.18
N PRO A 314 -17.70 10.99 2.52
CA PRO A 314 -18.15 9.93 1.62
C PRO A 314 -18.89 8.82 2.38
N THR A 315 -19.94 8.28 1.78
CA THR A 315 -20.55 7.01 2.21
C THR A 315 -19.89 5.83 1.51
N PRO A 316 -19.83 4.64 2.13
CA PRO A 316 -19.23 3.45 1.51
C PRO A 316 -19.80 3.10 0.13
N GLY A 317 -18.95 2.61 -0.76
CA GLY A 317 -19.35 2.09 -2.07
C GLY A 317 -20.19 0.81 -1.96
N ASN A 318 -20.69 0.31 -3.09
CA ASN A 318 -21.48 -0.93 -3.18
C ASN A 318 -20.65 -2.16 -3.60
N GLY A 319 -19.34 -2.00 -3.82
CA GLY A 319 -18.46 -3.09 -4.21
C GLY A 319 -18.02 -3.98 -3.05
N LYS A 320 -17.45 -5.11 -3.42
CA LYS A 320 -16.90 -6.11 -2.51
C LYS A 320 -15.40 -6.27 -2.74
N GLU A 321 -14.71 -6.75 -1.72
CA GLU A 321 -13.30 -7.13 -1.86
C GLU A 321 -13.12 -8.10 -3.03
N SER A 322 -12.07 -7.88 -3.81
CA SER A 322 -11.70 -8.73 -4.94
C SER A 322 -10.20 -8.97 -4.89
N ALA A 323 -9.80 -10.21 -4.61
CA ALA A 323 -8.38 -10.57 -4.54
C ALA A 323 -7.66 -10.29 -5.88
N PHE A 324 -8.33 -10.57 -7.00
CA PHE A 324 -7.83 -10.27 -8.34
C PHE A 324 -7.75 -8.76 -8.60
N GLY A 325 -8.82 -8.02 -8.26
CA GLY A 325 -8.87 -6.56 -8.38
C GLY A 325 -7.79 -5.88 -7.54
N ARG A 326 -7.60 -6.32 -6.29
CA ARG A 326 -6.53 -5.88 -5.39
C ARG A 326 -5.16 -6.13 -6.00
N LYS A 327 -4.89 -7.34 -6.50
CA LYS A 327 -3.60 -7.66 -7.14
C LYS A 327 -3.31 -6.71 -8.30
N LEU A 328 -4.31 -6.46 -9.17
CA LEU A 328 -4.14 -5.57 -10.31
C LEU A 328 -4.02 -4.09 -9.90
N TYR A 329 -4.76 -3.65 -8.88
CA TYR A 329 -4.71 -2.29 -8.36
C TYR A 329 -3.33 -1.95 -7.77
N PHE A 330 -2.76 -2.86 -6.98
CA PHE A 330 -1.47 -2.65 -6.31
C PHE A 330 -0.27 -3.02 -7.18
N GLY A 331 -0.39 -4.03 -8.03
CA GLY A 331 0.73 -4.58 -8.79
C GLY A 331 0.75 -4.22 -10.27
N GLY A 332 -0.38 -3.79 -10.84
CA GLY A 332 -0.52 -3.66 -12.29
C GLY A 332 -0.32 -5.01 -12.98
N ASP A 333 0.12 -4.97 -14.24
CA ASP A 333 0.51 -6.11 -15.05
C ASP A 333 1.57 -5.69 -16.06
N VAL A 334 2.84 -5.92 -15.72
CA VAL A 334 3.99 -5.50 -16.53
C VAL A 334 3.99 -6.15 -17.91
N ALA A 335 3.62 -7.43 -18.00
CA ALA A 335 3.59 -8.16 -19.27
C ALA A 335 2.56 -7.57 -20.25
N ARG A 336 1.44 -7.03 -19.73
CA ARG A 336 0.44 -6.32 -20.53
C ARG A 336 0.64 -4.81 -20.59
N GLY A 337 1.69 -4.28 -19.95
CA GLY A 337 1.97 -2.84 -19.87
C GLY A 337 0.92 -2.05 -19.09
N ILE A 338 0.30 -2.67 -18.07
CA ILE A 338 -0.69 -2.04 -17.19
C ILE A 338 0.04 -1.54 -15.94
N THR A 339 0.16 -0.23 -15.80
CA THR A 339 0.70 0.38 -14.58
C THR A 339 -0.26 0.16 -13.41
N ALA A 340 0.28 -0.07 -12.21
CA ALA A 340 -0.51 -0.23 -11.00
C ALA A 340 -1.35 1.04 -10.69
N CYS A 341 -2.63 0.88 -10.39
CA CYS A 341 -3.56 2.00 -10.15
C CYS A 341 -3.19 2.83 -8.92
N ILE A 342 -2.65 2.17 -7.89
CA ILE A 342 -2.08 2.77 -6.67
C ILE A 342 -1.13 3.94 -6.97
N ALA A 343 -0.44 3.91 -8.11
CA ALA A 343 0.55 4.92 -8.49
C ALA A 343 0.01 6.34 -8.56
N CYS A 344 -1.26 6.46 -8.94
CA CYS A 344 -1.93 7.75 -9.11
C CYS A 344 -3.12 7.88 -8.15
N HIS A 345 -3.81 6.77 -7.86
CA HIS A 345 -5.01 6.79 -7.03
C HIS A 345 -4.73 6.54 -5.54
N GLY A 346 -3.48 6.24 -5.17
CA GLY A 346 -3.05 5.99 -3.79
C GLY A 346 -3.55 4.66 -3.23
N VAL A 347 -3.03 4.22 -2.07
CA VAL A 347 -3.41 2.89 -1.52
C VAL A 347 -4.84 2.79 -1.06
N SER A 348 -5.40 3.88 -0.53
CA SER A 348 -6.78 3.94 -0.08
C SER A 348 -7.73 4.40 -1.18
N GLY A 349 -7.26 4.55 -2.43
CA GLY A 349 -8.08 5.04 -3.54
C GLY A 349 -8.49 6.50 -3.39
N LYS A 350 -7.84 7.27 -2.52
CA LYS A 350 -8.17 8.68 -2.25
C LYS A 350 -7.58 9.67 -3.25
N GLY A 351 -6.79 9.22 -4.22
CA GLY A 351 -6.16 10.11 -5.20
C GLY A 351 -5.02 10.95 -4.62
N ILE A 352 -4.51 11.87 -5.43
CA ILE A 352 -3.46 12.82 -5.07
C ILE A 352 -3.92 14.19 -5.56
N ALA A 353 -4.55 14.96 -4.66
CA ALA A 353 -5.19 16.24 -4.99
C ALA A 353 -4.25 17.20 -5.74
N LYS A 354 -3.04 17.42 -5.23
CA LYS A 354 -2.02 18.32 -5.83
C LYS A 354 -1.57 17.89 -7.24
N ALA A 355 -1.72 16.61 -7.59
CA ALA A 355 -1.38 16.10 -8.92
C ALA A 355 -2.61 15.99 -9.84
N GLY A 356 -3.81 16.31 -9.35
CA GLY A 356 -5.07 16.21 -10.08
C GLY A 356 -5.59 14.78 -10.26
N PHE A 357 -5.04 13.80 -9.53
CA PHE A 357 -5.52 12.42 -9.60
C PHE A 357 -6.74 12.24 -8.68
N PRO A 358 -7.89 11.78 -9.19
CA PRO A 358 -9.12 11.74 -8.42
C PRO A 358 -9.16 10.61 -7.41
N ALA A 359 -9.97 10.81 -6.38
CA ALA A 359 -10.46 9.73 -5.53
C ALA A 359 -11.34 8.76 -6.34
N VAL A 360 -11.08 7.46 -6.20
CA VAL A 360 -11.84 6.33 -6.78
C VAL A 360 -12.49 5.47 -5.69
N ALA A 361 -12.04 5.61 -4.44
CA ALA A 361 -12.61 4.94 -3.28
C ALA A 361 -14.07 5.33 -3.03
N ASN A 362 -14.82 4.44 -2.40
CA ASN A 362 -16.23 4.64 -2.03
C ASN A 362 -17.21 4.92 -3.19
N GLN A 363 -16.72 4.98 -4.43
CA GLN A 363 -17.52 5.18 -5.62
C GLN A 363 -18.33 3.93 -5.96
N SER A 364 -19.42 4.04 -6.72
CA SER A 364 -20.18 2.86 -7.15
C SER A 364 -19.40 2.02 -8.17
N VAL A 365 -19.62 0.70 -8.12
CA VAL A 365 -19.07 -0.25 -9.09
C VAL A 365 -19.52 0.11 -10.51
N GLU A 366 -20.78 0.51 -10.68
CA GLU A 366 -21.40 0.86 -11.95
C GLU A 366 -20.74 2.09 -12.58
N TYR A 367 -20.54 3.15 -11.79
CA TYR A 367 -19.86 4.34 -12.29
C TYR A 367 -18.40 4.03 -12.63
N LEU A 368 -17.67 3.32 -11.77
CA LEU A 368 -16.27 2.96 -12.02
C LEU A 368 -16.12 2.11 -13.29
N THR A 369 -17.00 1.12 -13.46
CA THR A 369 -17.06 0.26 -14.66
C THR A 369 -17.32 1.11 -15.91
N ALA A 370 -18.32 2.01 -15.85
CA ALA A 370 -18.64 2.90 -16.95
C ALA A 370 -17.46 3.80 -17.31
N GLN A 371 -16.77 4.41 -16.34
CA GLN A 371 -15.64 5.30 -16.62
C GLN A 371 -14.45 4.55 -17.24
N LEU A 372 -14.10 3.38 -16.70
CA LEU A 372 -13.02 2.55 -17.25
C LEU A 372 -13.36 2.09 -18.68
N THR A 373 -14.62 1.75 -18.93
CA THR A 373 -15.10 1.35 -20.26
C THR A 373 -15.06 2.52 -21.25
N SER A 374 -15.53 3.71 -20.87
CA SER A 374 -15.48 4.89 -21.74
C SER A 374 -14.05 5.35 -22.04
N PHE A 375 -13.11 5.24 -21.08
CA PHE A 375 -11.69 5.47 -21.36
C PHE A 375 -11.11 4.42 -22.31
N LYS A 376 -11.49 3.15 -22.14
CA LYS A 376 -11.07 2.05 -23.02
C LYS A 376 -11.56 2.27 -24.46
N ALA A 377 -12.81 2.67 -24.62
CA ALA A 377 -13.43 2.97 -25.91
C ALA A 377 -12.93 4.29 -26.53
N GLY A 378 -12.34 5.18 -25.73
CA GLY A 378 -11.91 6.50 -26.17
C GLY A 378 -13.03 7.56 -26.19
N GLU A 379 -14.25 7.18 -25.80
CA GLU A 379 -15.41 8.08 -25.63
C GLU A 379 -15.16 9.12 -24.54
N ARG A 380 -14.42 8.75 -23.48
CA ARG A 380 -13.91 9.70 -22.50
C ARG A 380 -12.45 10.00 -22.79
N TYR A 381 -12.15 11.24 -23.16
CA TYR A 381 -10.81 11.67 -23.61
C TYR A 381 -10.25 12.90 -22.88
N ASN A 382 -10.90 13.32 -21.79
CA ASN A 382 -10.52 14.48 -20.99
C ASN A 382 -9.37 14.21 -19.99
N ASP A 383 -8.54 13.20 -20.27
CA ASP A 383 -7.43 12.76 -19.44
C ASP A 383 -6.09 13.39 -19.88
N ARG A 384 -5.30 13.84 -18.90
CA ARG A 384 -3.99 14.45 -19.14
C ARG A 384 -3.07 13.45 -19.84
N ASN A 385 -2.51 13.86 -20.98
CA ASN A 385 -1.58 13.05 -21.78
C ASN A 385 -2.11 11.63 -22.13
N SER A 386 -3.44 11.47 -22.26
CA SER A 386 -4.08 10.17 -22.54
C SER A 386 -3.77 9.07 -21.52
N MET A 387 -3.41 9.43 -20.28
CA MET A 387 -2.95 8.50 -19.26
C MET A 387 -3.97 7.39 -18.97
N MET A 388 -5.22 7.75 -18.71
CA MET A 388 -6.26 6.78 -18.39
C MET A 388 -6.70 5.98 -19.62
N ARG A 389 -6.79 6.60 -20.80
CA ARG A 389 -7.08 5.88 -22.04
C ARG A 389 -6.01 4.85 -22.36
N ASN A 390 -4.73 5.19 -22.18
CA ASN A 390 -3.62 4.27 -22.39
C ASN A 390 -3.68 3.06 -21.45
N ILE A 391 -3.99 3.27 -20.16
CA ILE A 391 -4.15 2.18 -19.21
C ILE A 391 -5.39 1.33 -19.55
N ALA A 392 -6.54 1.98 -19.72
CA ALA A 392 -7.82 1.31 -19.91
C ALA A 392 -7.90 0.47 -21.20
N LYS A 393 -7.22 0.89 -22.27
CA LYS A 393 -7.13 0.12 -23.53
C LYS A 393 -6.63 -1.32 -23.32
N ARG A 394 -5.74 -1.53 -22.34
CA ARG A 394 -5.10 -2.82 -22.03
C ARG A 394 -5.90 -3.70 -21.07
N LEU A 395 -6.93 -3.14 -20.42
CA LEU A 395 -7.80 -3.88 -19.50
C LEU A 395 -8.76 -4.77 -20.29
N LYS A 396 -8.92 -6.02 -19.87
CA LYS A 396 -10.00 -6.91 -20.29
C LYS A 396 -11.25 -6.62 -19.45
N GLN A 397 -12.43 -7.05 -19.90
CA GLN A 397 -13.67 -6.83 -19.15
C GLN A 397 -13.57 -7.36 -17.70
N LYS A 398 -13.07 -8.58 -17.53
CA LYS A 398 -12.82 -9.16 -16.20
C LYS A 398 -11.90 -8.32 -15.30
N ASP A 399 -10.97 -7.56 -15.88
CA ASP A 399 -10.07 -6.68 -15.14
C ASP A 399 -10.84 -5.44 -14.67
N ILE A 400 -11.65 -4.85 -15.56
CA ILE A 400 -12.51 -3.70 -15.24
C ILE A 400 -13.48 -4.07 -14.12
N ASP A 401 -14.18 -5.18 -14.25
CA ASP A 401 -15.17 -5.63 -13.25
C ASP A 401 -14.51 -5.84 -11.88
N ALA A 402 -13.35 -6.50 -11.85
CA ALA A 402 -12.61 -6.76 -10.62
C ALA A 402 -12.02 -5.50 -9.99
N LEU A 403 -11.48 -4.58 -10.80
CA LEU A 403 -10.98 -3.28 -10.33
C LEU A 403 -12.11 -2.43 -9.78
N ALA A 404 -13.26 -2.37 -10.46
CA ALA A 404 -14.41 -1.58 -10.01
C ALA A 404 -14.94 -2.08 -8.66
N GLN A 405 -15.05 -3.41 -8.49
CA GLN A 405 -15.41 -4.02 -7.20
C GLN A 405 -14.43 -3.63 -6.09
N PHE A 406 -13.13 -3.79 -6.34
CA PHE A 406 -12.09 -3.48 -5.36
C PHE A 406 -12.01 -1.99 -5.04
N MET A 407 -11.98 -1.12 -6.04
CA MET A 407 -11.93 0.34 -5.84
C MET A 407 -13.15 0.84 -5.05
N SER A 408 -14.33 0.28 -5.32
CA SER A 408 -15.55 0.61 -4.60
C SER A 408 -15.52 0.17 -3.12
N SER A 409 -14.77 -0.89 -2.77
CA SER A 409 -14.62 -1.36 -1.38
C SER A 409 -13.59 -0.57 -0.55
N LEU A 410 -12.74 0.24 -1.20
CA LEU A 410 -11.76 1.10 -0.52
C LEU A 410 -12.41 2.23 0.30
N LYS A 411 -11.75 2.65 1.38
CA LYS A 411 -12.29 3.59 2.41
C LYS A 411 -11.52 4.90 2.55
#